data_AF-A0A1F3H3R0-F1
#
_entry.id   AF-A0A1F3H3R0-F1
#
_cell.length_a   1.000
_cell.length_b   1.000
_cell.length_c   1.000
_cell.angle_alpha   90.00
_cell.angle_beta   90.00
_cell.angle_gamma   90.00
#
_symmetry.space_group_name_H-M   'P 1'
#
loop_
_entity.id
_entity.type
_entity.pdbx_description
1 polymer ?
#
loop_
_entity_poly.entity_id
_entity_poly.type
_entity_poly.pdbx_seq_one_letter_code
_entity_poly.pdbx_strand_id
1 'polypeptide(L)'
;MDTFAQNHKIMAKTLELIGEVGRWGISMQFVKTMMDDLGKGPIVVKCTSLGGDLNHALKIKEMFETHGDVTLEYVGFNASAATIIGHGAVKSRIREDSFYLIHKPSIWVDAWGNMNEDDLDQTINDLIAQKKEAEVFTLSVAQDYVKSRGIDFKTVMNLMKESRWLSAKEAVELGLVDELVPVKTKEKVAVSNETAAKMKALDLPVPVMKETEPIEITTEMVNKMDEKDKKSLFQMLMDIFSPKNKTEMKKDFQQINTLLKVEGFEEKEGNVIVSIDQMKSLDAEIKTITENAAKVSEATNALQLVLDLLDDLDPTVKASADAAAKVAAVKAKLAARPAAAAENPQGGSSNPAEVKDETDWNTIDNLPHNKIADAEII
;
A
#
# COMPACT_ATOMS: atom_id res chain seq x y z
N MET A 1 37.99 -0.91 54.11
CA MET A 1 38.61 -1.71 53.04
C MET A 1 37.49 -2.08 52.10
N ASP A 2 37.14 -1.12 51.24
CA ASP A 2 36.26 -1.34 50.10
C ASP A 2 37.01 -2.03 48.98
N THR A 3 36.22 -2.55 48.03
CA THR A 3 36.56 -3.04 46.69
C THR A 3 37.13 -4.46 46.61
N PHE A 4 36.26 -5.43 46.30
CA PHE A 4 36.44 -6.45 45.24
C PHE A 4 35.12 -7.20 44.99
N ALA A 5 33.99 -6.47 44.89
CA ALA A 5 32.80 -7.02 44.25
C ALA A 5 33.01 -6.92 42.73
N GLN A 6 33.70 -7.89 42.15
CA GLN A 6 33.75 -8.05 40.71
C GLN A 6 32.33 -8.34 40.21
N ASN A 7 31.72 -7.34 39.57
CA ASN A 7 30.57 -7.51 38.69
C ASN A 7 30.95 -8.48 37.56
N HIS A 8 30.85 -9.78 37.82
CA HIS A 8 30.79 -10.79 36.76
C HIS A 8 29.46 -10.62 36.04
N LYS A 9 29.46 -9.75 35.03
CA LYS A 9 28.40 -9.68 34.03
C LYS A 9 28.32 -11.08 33.42
N ILE A 10 27.32 -11.87 33.82
CA ILE A 10 27.06 -13.18 33.22
C ILE A 10 26.84 -12.90 31.73
N MET A 11 27.80 -13.30 30.89
CA MET A 11 27.68 -13.16 29.45
C MET A 11 26.55 -14.09 29.03
N ALA A 12 25.45 -13.53 28.53
CA ALA A 12 24.31 -14.31 28.05
C ALA A 12 24.78 -15.26 26.94
N LYS A 13 24.43 -16.54 27.05
CA LYS A 13 24.79 -17.55 26.06
C LYS A 13 23.99 -17.28 24.78
N THR A 14 24.57 -17.50 23.61
CA THR A 14 23.89 -17.23 22.33
C THR A 14 23.59 -18.52 21.58
N LEU A 15 22.38 -18.65 21.07
CA LEU A 15 21.92 -19.71 20.16
C LEU A 15 21.47 -19.07 18.84
N GLU A 16 21.91 -19.59 17.71
CA GLU A 16 21.47 -19.12 16.39
C GLU A 16 20.53 -20.14 15.74
N LEU A 17 19.34 -19.69 15.35
CA LEU A 17 18.33 -20.46 14.66
C LEU A 17 18.19 -19.89 13.24
N ILE A 18 18.77 -20.58 12.27
CA ILE A 18 18.83 -20.12 10.87
C ILE A 18 18.24 -21.21 9.98
N GLY A 19 17.31 -20.82 9.10
CA GLY A 19 16.72 -21.71 8.10
C GLY A 19 15.23 -21.98 8.34
N GLU A 20 14.72 -23.05 7.75
CA GLU A 20 13.32 -23.46 7.87
C GLU A 20 13.00 -23.98 9.28
N VAL A 21 11.85 -23.61 9.83
CA VAL A 21 11.31 -24.25 11.03
C VAL A 21 10.75 -25.60 10.63
N GLY A 22 11.41 -26.68 11.02
CA GLY A 22 11.01 -28.00 10.58
C GLY A 22 12.12 -29.03 10.68
N ARG A 23 11.88 -30.19 10.09
CA ARG A 23 12.77 -31.36 10.22
C ARG A 23 14.19 -31.11 9.70
N TRP A 24 14.34 -30.23 8.71
CA TRP A 24 15.60 -30.05 7.98
C TRP A 24 16.38 -28.79 8.36
N GLY A 25 15.87 -28.00 9.30
CA GLY A 25 16.54 -26.82 9.84
C GLY A 25 16.35 -26.70 11.35
N ILE A 26 15.54 -25.73 11.76
CA ILE A 26 15.20 -25.44 13.15
C ILE A 26 14.18 -26.49 13.63
N SER A 27 14.68 -27.70 13.88
CA SER A 27 13.85 -28.81 14.37
C SER A 27 13.64 -28.72 15.88
N MET A 28 12.50 -29.20 16.39
CA MET A 28 12.24 -29.23 17.83
C MET A 28 13.28 -30.10 18.57
N GLN A 29 13.80 -31.16 17.95
CA GLN A 29 14.85 -32.00 18.52
C GLN A 29 16.17 -31.24 18.61
N PHE A 30 16.56 -30.55 17.54
CA PHE A 30 17.77 -29.73 17.52
C PHE A 30 17.73 -28.65 18.59
N VAL A 31 16.64 -27.87 18.65
CA VAL A 31 16.52 -26.80 19.64
C VAL A 31 16.53 -27.37 21.06
N LYS A 32 15.87 -28.49 21.30
CA LYS A 32 15.91 -29.16 22.60
C LYS A 32 17.35 -29.51 23.02
N THR A 33 18.10 -30.19 22.15
CA THR A 33 19.49 -30.56 22.44
C THR A 33 20.35 -29.33 22.71
N MET A 34 20.23 -28.29 21.89
CA MET A 34 21.00 -27.05 22.10
C MET A 34 20.65 -26.36 23.41
N MET A 35 19.36 -26.32 23.78
CA MET A 35 18.95 -25.73 25.06
C MET A 35 19.40 -26.56 26.26
N ASP A 36 19.36 -27.89 26.17
CA ASP A 36 19.87 -28.79 27.20
C ASP A 36 21.37 -28.56 27.43
N ASP A 37 22.15 -28.44 26.34
CA ASP A 37 23.60 -28.20 26.38
C ASP A 37 23.94 -26.81 26.94
N LEU A 38 23.14 -25.79 26.60
CA LEU A 38 23.30 -24.45 27.16
C LEU A 38 22.90 -24.39 28.63
N GLY A 39 22.00 -25.26 29.09
CA GLY A 39 21.57 -25.38 30.47
C GLY A 39 20.84 -24.13 30.99
N LYS A 40 20.91 -23.91 32.31
CA LYS A 40 20.23 -22.79 32.98
C LYS A 40 20.94 -21.44 32.77
N GLY A 41 20.18 -20.36 32.97
CA GLY A 41 20.62 -18.97 32.91
C GLY A 41 20.33 -18.29 31.58
N PRO A 42 20.66 -16.99 31.42
CA PRO A 42 20.18 -16.20 30.29
C PRO A 42 20.66 -16.71 28.92
N ILE A 43 19.71 -16.93 28.01
CA ILE A 43 19.98 -17.32 26.61
C ILE A 43 19.44 -16.23 25.68
N VAL A 44 20.29 -15.76 24.76
CA VAL A 44 19.88 -14.94 23.62
C VAL A 44 19.77 -15.85 22.40
N VAL A 45 18.57 -15.98 21.86
CA VAL A 45 18.32 -16.72 20.63
C VAL A 45 18.25 -15.72 19.49
N LYS A 46 19.09 -15.88 18.46
CA LYS A 46 18.97 -15.10 17.22
C LYS A 46 18.26 -15.92 16.17
N CYS A 47 17.15 -15.41 15.64
CA CYS A 47 16.32 -16.11 14.67
C CYS A 47 16.39 -15.41 13.30
N THR A 48 16.60 -16.21 12.25
CA THR A 48 16.46 -15.81 10.85
C THR A 48 15.76 -16.94 10.11
N SER A 49 14.46 -16.80 9.89
CA SER A 49 13.65 -17.88 9.33
C SER A 49 12.38 -17.36 8.64
N LEU A 50 12.06 -17.93 7.47
CA LEU A 50 10.78 -17.70 6.80
C LEU A 50 9.63 -18.53 7.40
N GLY A 51 9.90 -19.31 8.45
CA GLY A 51 8.94 -20.20 9.09
C GLY A 51 9.02 -21.63 8.55
N GLY A 52 7.89 -22.35 8.60
CA GLY A 52 7.78 -23.75 8.23
C GLY A 52 6.70 -24.46 9.06
N ASP A 53 7.02 -25.62 9.62
CA ASP A 53 6.14 -26.49 10.39
C ASP A 53 5.67 -25.83 11.71
N LEU A 54 4.35 -25.68 11.86
CA LEU A 54 3.71 -25.06 13.02
C LEU A 54 3.87 -25.88 14.31
N ASN A 55 3.87 -27.22 14.22
CA ASN A 55 4.04 -28.08 15.40
C ASN A 55 5.45 -27.94 15.98
N HIS A 56 6.46 -27.85 15.11
CA HIS A 56 7.83 -27.53 15.53
C HIS A 56 7.90 -26.18 16.25
N ALA A 57 7.30 -25.13 15.69
CA ALA A 57 7.28 -23.82 16.32
C ALA A 57 6.57 -23.83 17.70
N LEU A 58 5.41 -24.46 17.82
CA LEU A 58 4.67 -24.56 19.07
C LEU A 58 5.47 -25.31 20.14
N LYS A 59 6.17 -26.38 19.76
CA LYS A 59 6.99 -27.13 20.71
C LYS A 59 8.23 -26.33 21.13
N ILE A 60 8.87 -25.60 20.22
CA ILE A 60 10.00 -24.72 20.55
C ILE A 60 9.54 -23.56 21.45
N LYS A 61 8.38 -22.99 21.17
CA LYS A 61 7.74 -21.96 22.00
C LYS A 61 7.60 -22.44 23.45
N GLU A 62 7.06 -23.64 23.67
CA GLU A 62 6.93 -24.23 25.01
C GLU A 62 8.28 -24.48 25.69
N MET A 63 9.32 -24.85 24.94
CA MET A 63 10.68 -24.98 25.50
C MET A 63 11.20 -23.63 26.02
N PHE A 64 10.93 -22.54 25.29
CA PHE A 64 11.35 -21.19 25.69
C PHE A 64 10.59 -20.75 26.95
N GLU A 65 9.28 -21.00 27.00
CA GLU A 65 8.44 -20.71 28.18
C GLU A 65 8.92 -21.48 29.41
N THR A 66 9.22 -22.77 29.23
CA THR A 66 9.67 -23.66 30.30
C THR A 66 11.05 -23.27 30.81
N HIS A 67 11.93 -22.79 29.93
CA HIS A 67 13.25 -22.32 30.31
C HIS A 67 13.20 -21.00 31.08
N GLY A 68 12.35 -20.06 30.65
CA GLY A 68 11.98 -18.86 31.41
C GLY A 68 13.03 -17.75 31.46
N ASP A 69 14.16 -17.86 30.76
CA ASP A 69 15.21 -16.82 30.68
C ASP A 69 15.76 -16.72 29.24
N VAL A 70 14.83 -16.70 28.28
CA VAL A 70 15.13 -16.61 26.84
C VAL A 70 14.77 -15.21 26.33
N THR A 71 15.72 -14.56 25.66
CA THR A 71 15.50 -13.37 24.83
C THR A 71 15.62 -13.75 23.36
N LEU A 72 14.55 -13.56 22.57
CA LEU A 72 14.59 -13.78 21.12
C LEU A 72 14.95 -12.50 20.39
N GLU A 73 15.91 -12.56 19.47
CA GLU A 73 16.33 -11.48 18.58
C GLU A 73 16.05 -11.87 17.13
N TYR A 74 15.11 -11.18 16.49
CA TYR A 74 14.79 -11.34 15.08
C TYR A 74 15.83 -10.60 14.21
N VAL A 75 16.56 -11.37 13.41
CA VAL A 75 17.60 -10.90 12.49
C VAL A 75 17.20 -11.25 11.06
N GLY A 76 17.29 -10.30 10.13
CA GLY A 76 16.93 -10.52 8.72
C GLY A 76 15.43 -10.75 8.55
N PHE A 77 15.05 -11.74 7.74
CA PHE A 77 13.65 -12.07 7.48
C PHE A 77 13.11 -13.05 8.52
N ASN A 78 12.00 -12.69 9.15
CA ASN A 78 11.31 -13.51 10.14
C ASN A 78 9.82 -13.59 9.82
N ALA A 79 9.33 -14.78 9.49
CA ALA A 79 7.95 -14.95 9.05
C ALA A 79 7.30 -16.22 9.60
N SER A 80 5.96 -16.22 9.59
CA SER A 80 5.15 -17.43 9.77
C SER A 80 5.48 -18.16 11.09
N ALA A 81 5.71 -19.48 11.06
CA ALA A 81 6.00 -20.26 12.26
C ALA A 81 7.18 -19.71 13.10
N ALA A 82 8.14 -19.00 12.48
CA ALA A 82 9.28 -18.41 13.20
C ALA A 82 8.87 -17.32 14.19
N THR A 83 7.80 -16.58 13.91
CA THR A 83 7.32 -15.51 14.78
C THR A 83 6.60 -16.05 16.02
N ILE A 84 5.98 -17.24 15.90
CA ILE A 84 5.32 -17.95 17.01
C ILE A 84 6.33 -18.43 18.06
N ILE A 85 7.54 -18.83 17.63
CA ILE A 85 8.62 -19.20 18.56
C ILE A 85 8.88 -18.09 19.58
N GLY A 86 8.85 -16.83 19.15
CA GLY A 86 9.09 -15.69 20.03
C GLY A 86 8.04 -15.40 21.06
N HIS A 87 6.85 -15.99 20.96
CA HIS A 87 5.80 -15.85 21.96
C HIS A 87 6.11 -16.57 23.27
N GLY A 88 7.06 -17.51 23.24
CA GLY A 88 7.53 -18.22 24.42
C GLY A 88 8.76 -17.60 25.08
N ALA A 89 9.38 -16.62 24.42
CA ALA A 89 10.49 -15.88 25.01
C ALA A 89 9.97 -14.86 26.04
N VAL A 90 10.74 -14.62 27.09
CA VAL A 90 10.43 -13.58 28.10
C VAL A 90 10.45 -12.19 27.45
N LYS A 91 11.34 -12.02 26.48
CA LYS A 91 11.50 -10.78 25.74
C LYS A 91 11.85 -11.08 24.30
N SER A 92 11.29 -10.31 23.39
CA SER A 92 11.61 -10.35 21.97
C SER A 92 12.08 -8.99 21.49
N ARG A 93 13.06 -9.01 20.59
CA ARG A 93 13.66 -7.83 19.99
C ARG A 93 13.89 -8.03 18.52
N ILE A 94 13.93 -6.96 17.75
CA ILE A 94 14.12 -7.03 16.30
C ILE A 94 15.20 -6.03 15.87
N ARG A 95 16.16 -6.50 15.05
CA ARG A 95 17.18 -5.63 14.48
C ARG A 95 16.54 -4.64 13.50
N GLU A 96 17.00 -3.40 13.48
CA GLU A 96 16.35 -2.31 12.73
C GLU A 96 16.23 -2.56 11.20
N ASP A 97 17.15 -3.34 10.63
CA ASP A 97 17.15 -3.79 9.22
C ASP A 97 16.59 -5.21 9.03
N SER A 98 15.77 -5.69 9.98
CA SER A 98 15.02 -6.94 9.89
C SER A 98 13.56 -6.69 9.47
N PHE A 99 12.91 -7.75 9.01
CA PHE A 99 11.52 -7.75 8.56
C PHE A 99 10.72 -8.82 9.29
N TYR A 100 9.44 -8.52 9.55
CA TYR A 100 8.51 -9.38 10.26
C TYR A 100 7.26 -9.62 9.42
N LEU A 101 6.75 -10.86 9.34
CA LEU A 101 5.53 -11.17 8.61
C LEU A 101 4.71 -12.24 9.33
N ILE A 102 3.42 -11.98 9.45
CA ILE A 102 2.44 -12.96 9.93
C ILE A 102 1.42 -13.23 8.83
N HIS A 103 0.98 -14.48 8.72
CA HIS A 103 -0.04 -14.88 7.75
C HIS A 103 -0.88 -16.03 8.31
N LYS A 104 -2.00 -16.35 7.64
CA LYS A 104 -2.79 -17.53 7.97
C LYS A 104 -2.01 -18.82 7.72
N PRO A 105 -2.03 -19.81 8.63
CA PRO A 105 -1.41 -21.10 8.38
C PRO A 105 -1.85 -21.68 7.03
N SER A 106 -0.88 -22.10 6.24
CA SER A 106 -1.11 -22.76 4.96
C SER A 106 -1.06 -24.27 5.16
N ILE A 107 -1.95 -24.98 4.49
CA ILE A 107 -1.94 -26.44 4.40
C ILE A 107 -1.50 -26.86 3.00
N TRP A 108 -0.84 -28.00 2.90
CA TRP A 108 -0.46 -28.57 1.61
C TRP A 108 -1.71 -29.15 0.93
N VAL A 109 -1.90 -28.81 -0.34
CA VAL A 109 -2.98 -29.32 -1.18
C VAL A 109 -2.35 -29.93 -2.42
N ASP A 110 -2.70 -31.20 -2.72
CA ASP A 110 -2.20 -31.91 -3.89
C ASP A 110 -3.38 -32.48 -4.70
N ALA A 111 -3.76 -31.76 -5.75
CA ALA A 111 -4.83 -32.15 -6.67
C ALA A 111 -4.36 -31.91 -8.10
N TRP A 112 -4.04 -32.99 -8.83
CA TRP A 112 -3.51 -32.93 -10.19
C TRP A 112 -3.95 -34.14 -11.03
N GLY A 113 -4.42 -33.92 -12.25
CA GLY A 113 -4.79 -34.99 -13.20
C GLY A 113 -6.02 -34.68 -14.06
N ASN A 114 -6.44 -35.65 -14.87
CA ASN A 114 -7.75 -35.62 -15.53
C ASN A 114 -8.80 -36.15 -14.55
N MET A 115 -9.80 -35.33 -14.25
CA MET A 115 -10.90 -35.64 -13.33
C MET A 115 -12.22 -35.59 -14.09
N ASN A 116 -13.09 -36.58 -13.90
CA ASN A 116 -14.48 -36.48 -14.35
C ASN A 116 -15.33 -35.69 -13.33
N GLU A 117 -16.63 -35.56 -13.58
CA GLU A 117 -17.56 -34.81 -12.72
C GLU A 117 -17.59 -35.33 -11.27
N ASP A 118 -17.57 -36.64 -11.05
CA ASP A 118 -17.60 -37.25 -9.72
C ASP A 118 -16.27 -37.03 -8.96
N ASP A 119 -15.14 -37.13 -9.66
CA ASP A 119 -13.80 -36.87 -9.11
C ASP A 119 -13.65 -35.40 -8.65
N LEU A 120 -14.24 -34.46 -9.42
CA LEU A 120 -14.27 -33.05 -9.08
C LEU A 120 -15.10 -32.79 -7.82
N ASP A 121 -16.29 -33.39 -7.71
CA ASP A 121 -17.14 -33.26 -6.53
C ASP A 121 -16.46 -33.80 -5.27
N GLN A 122 -15.78 -34.95 -5.37
CA GLN A 122 -15.01 -35.50 -4.26
C GLN A 122 -13.86 -34.56 -3.85
N THR A 123 -13.10 -34.06 -4.83
CA THR A 123 -11.99 -33.12 -4.57
C THR A 123 -12.47 -31.84 -3.89
N ILE A 124 -13.59 -31.27 -4.33
CA ILE A 124 -14.20 -30.08 -3.70
C ILE A 124 -14.55 -30.38 -2.24
N ASN A 125 -15.17 -31.53 -1.97
CA ASN A 125 -15.53 -31.93 -0.61
C ASN A 125 -14.29 -32.07 0.29
N ASP A 126 -13.22 -32.69 -0.21
CA ASP A 126 -11.96 -32.83 0.51
C ASP A 126 -11.31 -31.48 0.80
N LEU A 127 -11.32 -30.55 -0.16
CA LEU A 127 -10.83 -29.18 0.03
C LEU A 127 -11.66 -28.39 1.04
N ILE A 128 -12.97 -28.58 1.07
CA ILE A 128 -13.85 -27.97 2.07
C ILE A 128 -13.51 -28.51 3.47
N ALA A 129 -13.29 -29.81 3.60
CA ALA A 129 -12.89 -30.42 4.87
C ALA A 129 -11.52 -29.89 5.33
N GLN A 130 -10.53 -29.87 4.44
CA GLN A 130 -9.19 -29.34 4.69
C GLN A 130 -9.21 -27.84 5.09
N LYS A 131 -10.02 -27.03 4.40
CA LYS A 131 -10.21 -25.62 4.75
C LYS A 131 -10.74 -25.47 6.18
N LYS A 132 -11.72 -26.29 6.58
CA LYS A 132 -12.29 -26.25 7.93
C LYS A 132 -11.25 -26.56 9.00
N GLU A 133 -10.33 -27.48 8.74
CA GLU A 133 -9.19 -27.74 9.62
C GLU A 133 -8.21 -26.54 9.68
N ALA A 134 -7.88 -25.95 8.53
CA ALA A 134 -7.03 -24.75 8.47
C ALA A 134 -7.62 -23.55 9.23
N GLU A 135 -8.94 -23.41 9.26
CA GLU A 135 -9.63 -22.40 10.07
C GLU A 135 -9.37 -22.59 11.57
N VAL A 136 -9.32 -23.83 12.08
CA VAL A 136 -8.98 -24.12 13.48
C VAL A 136 -7.57 -23.68 13.80
N PHE A 137 -6.59 -24.00 12.93
CA PHE A 137 -5.21 -23.55 13.12
C PHE A 137 -5.09 -22.02 13.09
N THR A 138 -5.80 -21.38 12.16
CA THR A 138 -5.83 -19.91 12.07
C THR A 138 -6.35 -19.27 13.35
N LEU A 139 -7.46 -19.76 13.89
CA LEU A 139 -8.04 -19.25 15.13
C LEU A 139 -7.09 -19.44 16.31
N SER A 140 -6.48 -20.64 16.42
CA SER A 140 -5.55 -20.95 17.51
C SER A 140 -4.31 -20.06 17.46
N VAL A 141 -3.72 -19.86 16.28
CA VAL A 141 -2.55 -18.99 16.10
C VAL A 141 -2.91 -17.53 16.37
N ALA A 142 -4.05 -17.05 15.90
CA ALA A 142 -4.49 -15.68 16.16
C ALA A 142 -4.71 -15.42 17.66
N GLN A 143 -5.32 -16.37 18.38
CA GLN A 143 -5.46 -16.29 19.83
C GLN A 143 -4.10 -16.29 20.56
N ASP A 144 -3.10 -16.97 19.99
CA ASP A 144 -1.75 -16.97 20.53
C ASP A 144 -1.13 -15.57 20.50
N TYR A 145 -1.22 -14.87 19.37
CA TYR A 145 -0.81 -13.46 19.27
C TYR A 145 -1.55 -12.58 20.27
N VAL A 146 -2.88 -12.75 20.42
CA VAL A 146 -3.65 -11.96 21.39
C VAL A 146 -3.14 -12.17 22.81
N LYS A 147 -2.89 -13.42 23.21
CA LYS A 147 -2.43 -13.75 24.57
C LYS A 147 -1.00 -13.30 24.83
N SER A 148 -0.10 -13.53 23.87
CA SER A 148 1.32 -13.26 24.05
C SER A 148 1.69 -11.79 23.80
N ARG A 149 0.90 -11.05 23.01
CA ARG A 149 1.21 -9.67 22.61
C ARG A 149 0.17 -8.63 23.02
N GLY A 150 -1.01 -9.05 23.46
CA GLY A 150 -2.08 -8.12 23.85
C GLY A 150 -2.71 -7.35 22.68
N ILE A 151 -2.45 -7.78 21.43
CA ILE A 151 -3.03 -7.17 20.23
C ILE A 151 -4.49 -7.59 20.08
N ASP A 152 -5.35 -6.70 19.62
CA ASP A 152 -6.75 -7.03 19.33
C ASP A 152 -6.88 -8.16 18.29
N PHE A 153 -7.79 -9.09 18.53
CA PHE A 153 -7.99 -10.28 17.69
C PHE A 153 -8.34 -9.91 16.24
N LYS A 154 -9.16 -8.88 16.01
CA LYS A 154 -9.54 -8.45 14.67
C LYS A 154 -8.34 -7.86 13.93
N THR A 155 -7.50 -7.09 14.63
CA THR A 155 -6.24 -6.57 14.09
C THR A 155 -5.31 -7.70 13.66
N VAL A 156 -5.09 -8.70 14.53
CA VAL A 156 -4.28 -9.89 14.20
C VAL A 156 -4.83 -10.60 12.97
N MET A 157 -6.14 -10.87 12.93
CA MET A 157 -6.78 -11.57 11.81
C MET A 157 -6.68 -10.80 10.48
N ASN A 158 -6.80 -9.47 10.53
CA ASN A 158 -6.63 -8.62 9.35
C ASN A 158 -5.19 -8.66 8.84
N LEU A 159 -4.22 -8.55 9.75
CA LEU A 159 -2.80 -8.58 9.40
C LEU A 159 -2.38 -9.96 8.85
N MET A 160 -2.85 -11.06 9.46
CA MET A 160 -2.66 -12.41 8.94
C MET A 160 -3.30 -12.63 7.57
N LYS A 161 -4.40 -11.93 7.27
CA LYS A 161 -5.05 -11.97 5.95
C LYS A 161 -4.28 -11.14 4.92
N GLU A 162 -3.74 -9.99 5.31
CA GLU A 162 -2.95 -9.13 4.44
C GLU A 162 -1.63 -9.78 4.03
N SER A 163 -1.00 -10.54 4.93
CA SER A 163 0.19 -11.35 4.65
C SER A 163 1.32 -10.53 4.00
N ARG A 164 1.58 -9.34 4.52
CA ARG A 164 2.64 -8.44 4.04
C ARG A 164 3.83 -8.38 4.99
N TRP A 165 4.95 -7.92 4.47
CA TRP A 165 6.13 -7.62 5.27
C TRP A 165 5.94 -6.32 6.06
N LEU A 166 6.38 -6.36 7.32
CA LEU A 166 6.47 -5.23 8.23
C LEU A 166 7.93 -4.84 8.41
N SER A 167 8.20 -3.54 8.54
CA SER A 167 9.51 -3.08 9.00
C SER A 167 9.71 -3.42 10.49
N ALA A 168 10.95 -3.43 10.96
CA ALA A 168 11.25 -3.63 12.38
C ALA A 168 10.54 -2.61 13.30
N LYS A 169 10.48 -1.34 12.89
CA LYS A 169 9.80 -0.27 13.63
C LYS A 169 8.30 -0.54 13.72
N GLU A 170 7.68 -0.83 12.58
CA GLU A 170 6.26 -1.14 12.51
C GLU A 170 5.89 -2.38 13.34
N ALA A 171 6.72 -3.41 13.34
CA ALA A 171 6.50 -4.61 14.16
C ALA A 171 6.51 -4.28 15.67
N VAL A 172 7.34 -3.35 16.11
CA VAL A 172 7.35 -2.87 17.51
C VAL A 172 6.13 -1.99 17.79
N GLU A 173 5.78 -1.06 16.90
CA GLU A 173 4.62 -0.17 17.03
C GLU A 173 3.29 -0.93 17.12
N LEU A 174 3.16 -2.02 16.34
CA LEU A 174 2.01 -2.92 16.37
C LEU A 174 2.02 -3.88 17.58
N GLY A 175 3.07 -3.86 18.39
CA GLY A 175 3.21 -4.72 19.58
C GLY A 175 3.57 -6.17 19.27
N LEU A 176 4.02 -6.50 18.06
CA LEU A 176 4.42 -7.87 17.67
C LEU A 176 5.79 -8.25 18.22
N VAL A 177 6.62 -7.24 18.54
CA VAL A 177 7.97 -7.38 19.11
C VAL A 177 8.15 -6.31 20.19
N ASP A 178 8.89 -6.62 21.26
CA ASP A 178 8.95 -5.73 22.44
C ASP A 178 9.94 -4.57 22.29
N GLU A 179 11.06 -4.77 21.59
CA GLU A 179 12.06 -3.71 21.40
C GLU A 179 12.75 -3.72 20.03
N LEU A 180 13.17 -2.53 19.60
CA LEU A 180 14.01 -2.32 18.43
C LEU A 180 15.49 -2.36 18.84
N VAL A 181 16.31 -3.11 18.11
CA VAL A 181 17.77 -3.10 18.25
C VAL A 181 18.36 -2.29 17.10
N PRO A 182 18.96 -1.11 17.37
CA PRO A 182 19.56 -0.30 16.32
C PRO A 182 20.72 -1.05 15.66
N VAL A 183 20.85 -0.90 14.35
CA VAL A 183 22.05 -1.41 13.68
C VAL A 183 23.23 -0.62 14.21
N LYS A 184 24.25 -1.31 14.75
CA LYS A 184 25.54 -0.67 14.99
C LYS A 184 26.04 -0.19 13.64
N THR A 185 25.95 1.11 13.38
CA THR A 185 26.71 1.75 12.34
C THR A 185 28.15 1.36 12.61
N LYS A 186 28.72 0.50 11.77
CA LYS A 186 30.18 0.40 11.68
C LYS A 186 30.64 1.84 11.59
N GLU A 187 31.59 2.24 12.45
CA GLU A 187 32.21 3.56 12.41
C GLU A 187 32.36 3.96 10.94
N LYS A 188 31.94 5.19 10.62
CA LYS A 188 32.01 5.75 9.25
C LYS A 188 33.30 5.24 8.63
N VAL A 189 33.19 4.44 7.56
CA VAL A 189 34.38 3.90 6.88
C VAL A 189 35.15 5.11 6.36
N ALA A 190 36.07 5.63 7.16
CA ALA A 190 36.91 6.72 6.74
C ALA A 190 37.78 6.15 5.64
N VAL A 191 37.58 6.63 4.41
CA VAL A 191 38.55 6.39 3.35
C VAL A 191 39.83 7.09 3.81
N SER A 192 40.77 6.34 4.36
CA SER A 192 42.07 6.89 4.72
C SER A 192 42.74 7.45 3.46
N ASN A 193 43.61 8.44 3.61
CA ASN A 193 44.36 9.01 2.49
C ASN A 193 45.13 7.93 1.69
N GLU A 194 45.54 6.85 2.37
CA GLU A 194 46.17 5.70 1.74
C GLU A 194 45.21 4.92 0.83
N THR A 195 43.98 4.69 1.28
CA THR A 195 42.94 4.01 0.49
C THR A 195 42.51 4.86 -0.71
N ALA A 196 42.40 6.18 -0.54
CA ALA A 196 42.12 7.11 -1.64
C ALA A 196 43.27 7.16 -2.67
N ALA A 197 44.52 7.14 -2.21
CA ALA A 197 45.69 7.10 -3.08
C ALA A 197 45.80 5.79 -3.86
N LYS A 198 45.51 4.65 -3.23
CA LYS A 198 45.47 3.33 -3.89
C LYS A 198 44.34 3.25 -4.93
N MET A 199 43.15 3.79 -4.63
CA MET A 199 42.05 3.85 -5.60
C MET A 199 42.42 4.73 -6.80
N LYS A 200 43.03 5.89 -6.55
CA LYS A 200 43.52 6.78 -7.63
C LYS A 200 44.65 6.16 -8.45
N ALA A 201 45.54 5.38 -7.83
CA ALA A 201 46.60 4.66 -8.53
C ALA A 201 46.08 3.52 -9.43
N LEU A 202 44.88 3.01 -9.13
CA LEU A 202 44.18 1.99 -9.92
C LEU A 202 43.15 2.59 -10.89
N ASP A 203 43.12 3.92 -11.06
CA ASP A 203 42.12 4.65 -11.86
C ASP A 203 40.66 4.38 -11.44
N LEU A 204 40.46 4.02 -10.16
CA LEU A 204 39.14 3.79 -9.57
C LEU A 204 38.61 5.09 -8.96
N PRO A 205 37.32 5.43 -9.17
CA PRO A 205 36.71 6.61 -8.56
C PRO A 205 36.62 6.46 -7.04
N VAL A 206 37.01 7.50 -6.30
CA VAL A 206 36.93 7.53 -4.83
C VAL A 206 35.47 7.77 -4.42
N PRO A 207 34.88 6.97 -3.51
CA PRO A 207 33.51 7.16 -3.06
C PRO A 207 33.32 8.51 -2.34
N VAL A 208 32.36 9.31 -2.78
CA VAL A 208 31.88 10.50 -2.05
C VAL A 208 30.90 10.02 -0.97
N MET A 209 31.26 10.12 0.30
CA MET A 209 30.34 9.78 1.40
C MET A 209 29.44 10.97 1.74
N LYS A 210 28.12 10.78 1.74
CA LYS A 210 27.15 11.77 2.23
C LYS A 210 27.28 11.91 3.75
N GLU A 211 27.35 13.15 4.25
CA GLU A 211 27.20 13.44 5.67
C GLU A 211 25.78 13.09 6.12
N THR A 212 25.66 12.25 7.14
CA THR A 212 24.39 11.80 7.74
C THR A 212 23.80 12.86 8.67
N GLU A 213 22.48 13.00 8.63
CA GLU A 213 21.66 13.94 9.42
C GLU A 213 21.87 13.86 10.94
N PRO A 214 21.71 14.99 11.67
CA PRO A 214 21.95 15.03 13.11
C PRO A 214 20.84 14.35 13.92
N ILE A 215 21.26 13.79 15.05
CA ILE A 215 20.45 13.12 16.08
C ILE A 215 19.45 14.11 16.69
N GLU A 216 18.16 13.78 16.68
CA GLU A 216 17.14 14.53 17.42
C GLU A 216 17.35 14.38 18.94
N ILE A 217 17.73 15.48 19.60
CA ILE A 217 17.77 15.56 21.06
C ILE A 217 16.35 15.94 21.52
N THR A 218 15.65 15.01 22.19
CA THR A 218 14.31 15.27 22.70
C THR A 218 14.34 16.18 23.93
N THR A 219 13.30 17.01 24.07
CA THR A 219 13.09 18.02 25.12
C THR A 219 13.22 17.47 26.55
N GLU A 220 13.05 16.17 26.74
CA GLU A 220 13.18 15.49 28.04
C GLU A 220 14.64 15.36 28.52
N MET A 221 15.62 15.32 27.61
CA MET A 221 17.04 15.22 27.96
C MET A 221 17.61 16.57 28.44
N VAL A 222 17.08 17.69 27.95
CA VAL A 222 17.53 19.06 28.28
C VAL A 222 17.07 19.49 29.68
N ASN A 223 15.91 19.00 30.13
CA ASN A 223 15.35 19.37 31.43
C ASN A 223 16.06 18.70 32.63
N LYS A 224 17.00 17.78 32.39
CA LYS A 224 17.78 17.07 33.43
C LYS A 224 19.23 17.55 33.58
N MET A 225 19.66 18.59 32.87
CA MET A 225 21.04 19.08 32.88
C MET A 225 21.23 20.36 33.70
N ASP A 226 22.38 20.49 34.36
CA ASP A 226 22.74 21.67 35.18
C ASP A 226 22.95 22.94 34.33
N GLU A 227 22.73 24.12 34.93
CA GLU A 227 22.80 25.44 34.26
C GLU A 227 24.13 25.73 33.54
N LYS A 228 25.24 25.15 34.03
CA LYS A 228 26.57 25.29 33.42
C LYS A 228 26.67 24.46 32.12
N ASP A 229 26.05 23.29 32.10
CA ASP A 229 26.01 22.40 30.94
C ASP A 229 25.01 22.90 29.90
N LYS A 230 23.91 23.54 30.34
CA LYS A 230 23.00 24.26 29.43
C LYS A 230 23.70 25.36 28.66
N LYS A 231 24.53 26.19 29.30
CA LYS A 231 25.28 27.26 28.61
C LYS A 231 26.34 26.73 27.64
N SER A 232 27.05 25.67 28.02
CA SER A 232 28.01 25.00 27.13
C SER A 232 27.33 24.35 25.93
N LEU A 233 26.18 23.70 26.16
CA LEU A 233 25.36 23.08 25.11
C LEU A 233 24.72 24.16 24.22
N PHE A 234 24.26 25.28 24.77
CA PHE A 234 23.68 26.39 24.00
C PHE A 234 24.72 27.11 23.13
N GLN A 235 25.96 27.25 23.63
CA GLN A 235 27.06 27.82 22.85
C GLN A 235 27.48 26.87 21.72
N MET A 236 27.55 25.56 22.01
CA MET A 236 27.81 24.53 21.01
C MET A 236 26.67 24.42 19.99
N LEU A 237 25.42 24.57 20.42
CA LEU A 237 24.25 24.64 19.55
C LEU A 237 24.26 25.91 18.69
N MET A 238 24.63 27.08 19.22
CA MET A 238 24.75 28.32 18.43
C MET A 238 25.86 28.25 17.38
N ASP A 239 26.95 27.55 17.66
CA ASP A 239 28.03 27.28 16.69
C ASP A 239 27.60 26.24 15.61
N ILE A 240 26.65 25.36 15.92
CA ILE A 240 26.04 24.39 14.99
C ILE A 240 24.90 25.03 14.16
N PHE A 241 24.09 25.92 14.78
CA PHE A 241 22.92 26.56 14.18
C PHE A 241 23.22 27.88 13.47
N SER A 242 24.47 28.35 13.49
CA SER A 242 24.91 29.41 12.58
C SER A 242 25.21 28.80 11.21
N PRO A 243 24.30 28.86 10.22
CA PRO A 243 24.43 28.11 8.98
C PRO A 243 25.43 28.82 8.08
N LYS A 244 26.43 28.10 7.57
CA LYS A 244 27.25 28.57 6.43
C LYS A 244 26.58 28.37 5.07
N ASN A 245 25.40 27.74 4.98
CA ASN A 245 24.63 27.63 3.74
C ASN A 245 23.16 27.88 3.99
N LYS A 246 22.63 28.91 3.33
CA LYS A 246 21.23 29.33 3.34
C LYS A 246 20.49 28.49 2.29
N THR A 247 19.76 27.46 2.70
CA THR A 247 18.90 26.69 1.78
C THR A 247 17.67 27.55 1.46
N GLU A 248 17.56 28.06 0.25
CA GLU A 248 16.36 28.76 -0.22
C GLU A 248 15.39 27.72 -0.80
N MET A 249 14.18 27.60 -0.21
CA MET A 249 13.12 26.77 -0.78
C MET A 249 12.52 27.48 -1.99
N LYS A 250 12.60 26.85 -3.16
CA LYS A 250 11.99 27.38 -4.39
C LYS A 250 10.51 27.03 -4.43
N LYS A 251 9.68 28.07 -4.29
CA LYS A 251 8.21 27.99 -4.33
C LYS A 251 7.62 28.28 -5.71
N ASP A 252 8.48 28.48 -6.71
CA ASP A 252 8.09 28.94 -8.05
C ASP A 252 7.22 27.90 -8.79
N PHE A 253 7.34 26.61 -8.45
CA PHE A 253 6.63 25.49 -9.09
C PHE A 253 5.26 25.19 -8.46
N GLN A 254 4.37 26.18 -8.34
CA GLN A 254 3.10 26.08 -7.59
C GLN A 254 2.22 24.88 -7.98
N GLN A 255 2.14 24.56 -9.28
CA GLN A 255 1.35 23.43 -9.77
C GLN A 255 1.95 22.08 -9.36
N ILE A 256 3.27 21.95 -9.48
CA ILE A 256 4.02 20.75 -9.11
C ILE A 256 3.98 20.56 -7.58
N ASN A 257 4.13 21.66 -6.84
CA ASN A 257 4.00 21.70 -5.38
C ASN A 257 2.64 21.19 -4.91
N THR A 258 1.56 21.64 -5.57
CA THR A 258 0.20 21.20 -5.27
C THR A 258 0.00 19.73 -5.57
N LEU A 259 0.49 19.26 -6.72
CA LEU A 259 0.37 17.87 -7.17
C LEU A 259 1.08 16.90 -6.22
N LEU A 260 2.32 17.24 -5.84
CA LEU A 260 3.16 16.41 -4.98
C LEU A 260 2.90 16.65 -3.48
N LYS A 261 2.00 17.57 -3.13
CA LYS A 261 1.67 17.97 -1.75
C LYS A 261 2.91 18.44 -0.96
N VAL A 262 3.77 19.22 -1.61
CA VAL A 262 4.99 19.81 -1.02
C VAL A 262 4.92 21.33 -1.02
N GLU A 263 5.51 21.98 -0.02
CA GLU A 263 5.49 23.46 0.09
C GLU A 263 6.46 24.16 -0.88
N GLY A 264 7.44 23.44 -1.40
CA GLY A 264 8.47 23.92 -2.30
C GLY A 264 9.58 22.89 -2.44
N PHE A 265 10.44 23.07 -3.43
CA PHE A 265 11.57 22.18 -3.64
C PHE A 265 12.86 22.73 -3.04
N GLU A 266 13.71 21.83 -2.57
CA GLU A 266 15.07 22.18 -2.17
C GLU A 266 15.90 22.56 -3.39
N GLU A 267 16.49 23.76 -3.36
CA GLU A 267 17.51 24.18 -4.31
C GLU A 267 18.91 24.01 -3.71
N LYS A 268 19.76 23.23 -4.40
CA LYS A 268 21.18 23.14 -4.10
C LYS A 268 21.96 23.46 -5.36
N GLU A 269 22.77 24.52 -5.32
CA GLU A 269 23.66 24.94 -6.42
C GLU A 269 22.90 25.19 -7.74
N GLY A 270 21.70 25.77 -7.69
CA GLY A 270 20.86 26.01 -8.87
C GLY A 270 20.06 24.80 -9.36
N ASN A 271 20.20 23.64 -8.70
CA ASN A 271 19.48 22.41 -9.04
C ASN A 271 18.34 22.14 -8.05
N VAL A 272 17.18 21.81 -8.60
CA VAL A 272 16.00 21.36 -7.84
C VAL A 272 16.09 19.86 -7.59
N ILE A 273 16.01 19.45 -6.32
CA ILE A 273 16.09 18.02 -5.94
C ILE A 273 14.67 17.45 -5.80
N VAL A 274 14.40 16.36 -6.51
CA VAL A 274 13.13 15.62 -6.48
C VAL A 274 13.43 14.14 -6.17
N SER A 275 12.62 13.50 -5.34
CA SER A 275 12.77 12.08 -5.02
C SER A 275 12.31 11.19 -6.17
N ILE A 276 12.79 9.94 -6.20
CA ILE A 276 12.36 8.95 -7.21
C ILE A 276 10.84 8.70 -7.14
N ASP A 277 10.26 8.69 -5.95
CA ASP A 277 8.82 8.48 -5.78
C ASP A 277 8.02 9.69 -6.22
N GLN A 278 8.49 10.91 -5.94
CA GLN A 278 7.91 12.14 -6.49
C GLN A 278 7.96 12.16 -8.02
N MET A 279 9.07 11.70 -8.61
CA MET A 279 9.21 11.59 -10.07
C MET A 279 8.25 10.55 -10.67
N LYS A 280 8.03 9.41 -10.01
CA LYS A 280 7.03 8.42 -10.42
C LYS A 280 5.60 8.96 -10.36
N SER A 281 5.27 9.73 -9.32
CA SER A 281 3.97 10.39 -9.20
C SER A 281 3.76 11.42 -10.32
N LEU A 282 4.80 12.20 -10.64
CA LEU A 282 4.80 13.12 -11.78
C LEU A 282 4.57 12.38 -13.11
N ASP A 283 5.27 11.26 -13.34
CA ASP A 283 5.15 10.48 -14.57
C ASP A 283 3.74 9.88 -14.76
N ALA A 284 3.13 9.36 -13.68
CA ALA A 284 1.77 8.84 -13.72
C ALA A 284 0.72 9.92 -14.07
N GLU A 285 0.91 11.13 -13.57
CA GLU A 285 0.02 12.27 -13.85
C GLU A 285 0.23 12.81 -15.25
N ILE A 286 1.48 12.90 -15.74
CA ILE A 286 1.80 13.27 -17.12
C ILE A 286 1.17 12.27 -18.10
N LYS A 287 1.21 10.98 -17.79
CA LYS A 287 0.53 9.94 -18.58
C LYS A 287 -0.98 10.21 -18.66
N THR A 288 -1.61 10.48 -17.53
CA THR A 288 -3.05 10.77 -17.46
C THR A 288 -3.42 12.04 -18.25
N ILE A 289 -2.62 13.11 -18.13
CA ILE A 289 -2.83 14.35 -18.88
C ILE A 289 -2.67 14.09 -20.39
N THR A 290 -1.68 13.31 -20.79
CA THR A 290 -1.44 12.96 -22.21
C THR A 290 -2.61 12.16 -22.79
N GLU A 291 -3.13 11.18 -22.04
CA GLU A 291 -4.32 10.42 -22.43
C GLU A 291 -5.56 11.31 -22.55
N ASN A 292 -5.75 12.27 -21.64
CA ASN A 292 -6.85 13.21 -21.70
C ASN A 292 -6.73 14.21 -22.86
N ALA A 293 -5.51 14.69 -23.15
CA ALA A 293 -5.26 15.57 -24.30
C ALA A 293 -5.60 14.88 -25.62
N ALA A 294 -5.28 13.59 -25.76
CA ALA A 294 -5.67 12.79 -26.91
C ALA A 294 -7.20 12.72 -27.08
N LYS A 295 -7.94 12.43 -26.00
CA LYS A 295 -9.41 12.41 -26.01
C LYS A 295 -10.03 13.76 -26.36
N VAL A 296 -9.46 14.86 -25.87
CA VAL A 296 -9.93 16.22 -26.21
C VAL A 296 -9.71 16.50 -27.69
N SER A 297 -8.55 16.13 -28.25
CA SER A 297 -8.28 16.29 -29.67
C SER A 297 -9.26 15.49 -30.54
N GLU A 298 -9.57 14.24 -30.16
CA GLU A 298 -10.58 13.42 -30.84
C GLU A 298 -11.97 14.07 -30.80
N ALA A 299 -12.38 14.58 -29.63
CA ALA A 299 -13.66 15.28 -29.47
C ALA A 299 -13.72 16.58 -30.27
N THR A 300 -12.63 17.35 -30.34
CA THR A 300 -12.54 18.57 -31.16
C THR A 300 -12.66 18.23 -32.65
N ASN A 301 -11.98 17.18 -33.12
CA ASN A 301 -12.08 16.74 -34.51
C ASN A 301 -13.51 16.29 -34.85
N ALA A 302 -14.15 15.53 -33.97
CA ALA A 302 -15.54 15.11 -34.15
C ALA A 302 -16.50 16.31 -34.20
N LEU A 303 -16.31 17.30 -33.31
CA LEU A 303 -17.12 18.52 -33.31
C LEU A 303 -16.92 19.33 -34.60
N GLN A 304 -15.68 19.47 -35.07
CA GLN A 304 -15.38 20.21 -36.29
C GLN A 304 -16.03 19.55 -37.50
N LEU A 305 -15.97 18.22 -37.61
CA LEU A 305 -16.67 17.47 -38.67
C LEU A 305 -18.18 17.74 -38.66
N VAL A 306 -18.81 17.78 -37.49
CA VAL A 306 -20.24 18.11 -37.38
C VAL A 306 -20.51 19.55 -37.81
N LEU A 307 -19.66 20.51 -37.44
CA LEU A 307 -19.81 21.91 -37.84
C LEU A 307 -19.64 22.10 -39.34
N ASP A 308 -18.69 21.39 -39.97
CA ASP A 308 -18.48 21.42 -41.41
C ASP A 308 -19.71 20.84 -42.14
N LEU A 309 -20.26 19.72 -41.64
CA LEU A 309 -21.50 19.14 -42.17
C LEU A 309 -22.70 20.10 -42.04
N LEU A 310 -22.78 20.89 -40.97
CA LEU A 310 -23.82 21.91 -40.82
C LEU A 310 -23.63 23.08 -41.80
N ASP A 311 -22.38 23.46 -42.08
CA ASP A 311 -22.06 24.53 -43.02
C ASP A 311 -22.41 24.19 -44.46
N ASP A 312 -22.33 22.92 -44.82
CA ASP A 312 -22.70 22.41 -46.14
C ASP A 312 -24.23 22.40 -46.38
N LEU A 313 -25.05 22.58 -45.33
CA LEU A 313 -26.52 22.57 -45.46
C LEU A 313 -27.08 23.81 -46.14
N ASP A 314 -26.58 25.01 -45.82
CA ASP A 314 -27.07 26.29 -46.36
C ASP A 314 -26.06 27.43 -46.12
N PRO A 315 -25.85 28.36 -47.09
CA PRO A 315 -24.93 29.50 -46.92
C PRO A 315 -25.21 30.39 -45.69
N THR A 316 -26.47 30.49 -45.26
CA THR A 316 -26.87 31.27 -44.07
C THR A 316 -26.55 30.55 -42.75
N VAL A 317 -26.55 29.21 -42.74
CA VAL A 317 -26.07 28.42 -41.60
C VAL A 317 -24.56 28.57 -41.49
N LYS A 318 -23.84 28.47 -42.61
CA LYS A 318 -22.39 28.69 -42.67
C LYS A 318 -21.92 30.04 -42.16
N ALA A 319 -22.70 31.09 -42.40
CA ALA A 319 -22.41 32.44 -41.94
C ALA A 319 -22.67 32.67 -40.43
N SER A 320 -23.20 31.66 -39.71
CA SER A 320 -23.52 31.78 -38.29
C SER A 320 -22.26 31.68 -37.41
N ALA A 321 -22.21 32.47 -36.34
CA ALA A 321 -20.99 32.75 -35.57
C ALA A 321 -20.45 31.56 -34.75
N ASP A 322 -21.32 30.68 -34.26
CA ASP A 322 -20.95 29.55 -33.40
C ASP A 322 -21.88 28.34 -33.57
N ALA A 323 -21.55 27.23 -32.90
CA ALA A 323 -22.31 25.98 -32.99
C ALA A 323 -23.80 26.13 -32.59
N ALA A 324 -24.10 26.94 -31.58
CA ALA A 324 -25.47 27.14 -31.10
C ALA A 324 -26.27 27.98 -32.11
N ALA A 325 -25.64 29.01 -32.69
CA ALA A 325 -26.22 29.84 -33.75
C ALA A 325 -26.49 29.02 -35.02
N LYS A 326 -25.56 28.13 -35.39
CA LYS A 326 -25.74 27.21 -36.54
C LYS A 326 -26.95 26.30 -36.34
N VAL A 327 -27.10 25.70 -35.16
CA VAL A 327 -28.28 24.86 -34.83
C VAL A 327 -29.57 25.67 -34.88
N ALA A 328 -29.57 26.91 -34.38
CA ALA A 328 -30.74 27.79 -34.43
C ALA A 328 -31.12 28.16 -35.88
N ALA A 329 -30.13 28.43 -36.74
CA ALA A 329 -30.35 28.72 -38.16
C ALA A 329 -30.94 27.52 -38.90
N VAL A 330 -30.45 26.30 -38.64
CA VAL A 330 -31.04 25.07 -39.20
C VAL A 330 -32.49 24.88 -38.74
N LYS A 331 -32.79 25.09 -37.45
CA LYS A 331 -34.17 25.02 -36.93
C LYS A 331 -35.09 26.05 -37.58
N ALA A 332 -34.63 27.28 -37.77
CA ALA A 332 -35.40 28.33 -38.44
C ALA A 332 -35.69 27.99 -39.89
N LYS A 333 -34.72 27.42 -40.62
CA LYS A 333 -34.91 26.95 -42.01
C LYS A 333 -35.88 25.77 -42.10
N LEU A 334 -35.81 24.83 -41.17
CA LEU A 334 -36.75 23.72 -41.10
C LEU A 334 -38.17 24.22 -40.85
N ALA A 335 -38.35 25.20 -39.96
CA ALA A 335 -39.63 25.82 -39.67
C ALA A 335 -40.16 26.71 -40.82
N ALA A 336 -39.26 27.31 -41.60
CA ALA A 336 -39.60 28.14 -42.75
C ALA A 336 -39.87 27.33 -44.03
N ARG A 337 -39.71 26.00 -43.99
CA ARG A 337 -40.00 25.15 -45.14
C ARG A 337 -41.50 25.22 -45.44
N PRO A 338 -41.93 25.73 -46.61
CA PRO A 338 -43.34 25.76 -46.93
C PRO A 338 -43.87 24.33 -46.97
N ALA A 339 -45.03 24.09 -46.34
CA ALA A 339 -45.82 22.92 -46.69
C ALA A 339 -46.02 22.98 -48.20
N ALA A 340 -45.56 21.97 -48.94
CA ALA A 340 -45.90 21.88 -50.34
C ALA A 340 -47.43 21.77 -50.41
N ALA A 341 -48.10 22.88 -50.70
CA ALA A 341 -49.45 22.81 -51.23
C ALA A 341 -49.32 22.01 -52.52
N ALA A 342 -49.99 20.87 -52.60
CA ALA A 342 -50.12 20.14 -53.85
C ALA A 342 -50.58 21.14 -54.93
N GLU A 343 -49.89 21.15 -56.07
CA GLU A 343 -50.35 21.87 -57.24
C GLU A 343 -51.82 21.53 -57.48
N ASN A 344 -52.62 22.55 -57.63
CA ASN A 344 -54.04 22.43 -57.88
C ASN A 344 -54.23 21.89 -59.31
N PRO A 345 -54.96 20.78 -59.53
CA PRO A 345 -55.80 20.70 -60.72
C PRO A 345 -57.27 20.60 -60.31
N GLN A 346 -57.99 21.67 -60.63
CA GLN A 346 -59.42 21.72 -60.94
C GLN A 346 -60.43 21.17 -59.92
N GLY A 347 -61.10 22.10 -59.24
CA GLY A 347 -62.45 21.90 -58.70
C GLY A 347 -62.68 22.69 -57.41
N GLY A 348 -63.24 23.89 -57.51
CA GLY A 348 -63.40 24.78 -56.35
C GLY A 348 -64.46 24.32 -55.34
N SER A 349 -64.29 24.73 -54.07
CA SER A 349 -65.22 25.62 -53.35
C SER A 349 -64.81 25.80 -51.87
N SER A 350 -64.55 27.06 -51.51
CA SER A 350 -64.84 27.78 -50.24
C SER A 350 -64.54 27.18 -48.83
N ASN A 351 -63.58 27.85 -48.16
CA ASN A 351 -63.51 28.38 -46.77
C ASN A 351 -63.77 27.49 -45.51
N PRO A 352 -62.96 27.61 -44.43
CA PRO A 352 -62.93 26.65 -43.32
C PRO A 352 -63.83 27.06 -42.12
N ALA A 353 -64.66 26.13 -41.67
CA ALA A 353 -65.29 26.13 -40.35
C ALA A 353 -65.43 24.68 -39.85
N GLU A 354 -65.00 24.44 -38.60
CA GLU A 354 -65.20 23.26 -37.74
C GLU A 354 -65.29 21.87 -38.41
N VAL A 355 -64.22 21.08 -38.33
CA VAL A 355 -64.34 19.63 -38.48
C VAL A 355 -64.53 19.02 -37.08
N LYS A 356 -65.75 18.56 -36.81
CA LYS A 356 -66.08 17.70 -35.67
C LYS A 356 -65.48 16.31 -35.90
N ASP A 357 -64.93 15.72 -34.85
CA ASP A 357 -64.52 14.33 -34.84
C ASP A 357 -65.76 13.44 -35.01
N GLU A 358 -65.83 12.70 -36.13
CA GLU A 358 -66.94 11.81 -36.48
C GLU A 358 -66.76 10.40 -35.88
N THR A 359 -65.75 10.19 -35.03
CA THR A 359 -65.50 8.90 -34.40
C THR A 359 -66.51 8.63 -33.30
N ASP A 360 -67.35 7.60 -33.47
CA ASP A 360 -68.28 7.13 -32.43
C ASP A 360 -67.55 6.30 -31.37
N TRP A 361 -66.90 7.00 -30.44
CA TRP A 361 -66.15 6.43 -29.33
C TRP A 361 -66.99 5.49 -28.44
N ASN A 362 -68.31 5.71 -28.34
CA ASN A 362 -69.20 4.84 -27.56
C ASN A 362 -69.36 3.45 -28.17
N THR A 363 -69.27 3.33 -29.50
CA THR A 363 -69.33 2.04 -30.19
C THR A 363 -68.01 1.28 -30.03
N ILE A 364 -66.87 1.98 -30.00
CA ILE A 364 -65.54 1.39 -29.80
C ILE A 364 -65.36 0.88 -28.36
N ASP A 365 -65.78 1.63 -27.36
CA ASP A 365 -65.66 1.23 -25.94
C ASP A 365 -66.56 0.04 -25.57
N ASN A 366 -67.67 -0.17 -26.29
CA ASN A 366 -68.58 -1.28 -26.00
C ASN A 366 -68.22 -2.60 -26.69
N LEU A 367 -67.09 -2.65 -27.42
CA LEU A 367 -66.63 -3.88 -28.07
C LEU A 367 -66.20 -4.95 -27.03
N PRO A 368 -66.47 -6.25 -27.27
CA PRO A 368 -66.26 -7.29 -26.27
C PRO A 368 -64.82 -7.41 -25.76
N HIS A 369 -63.81 -7.11 -26.59
CA HIS A 369 -62.40 -7.17 -26.19
C HIS A 369 -61.97 -5.98 -25.32
N ASN A 370 -62.62 -4.83 -25.44
CA ASN A 370 -62.35 -3.65 -24.60
C ASN A 370 -62.97 -3.80 -23.21
N LYS A 371 -64.15 -4.43 -23.09
CA LYS A 371 -64.74 -4.75 -21.78
C LYS A 371 -64.00 -5.83 -20.99
N ILE A 372 -63.27 -6.71 -21.67
CA ILE A 372 -62.43 -7.72 -21.03
C ILE A 372 -61.15 -7.08 -20.46
N ALA A 373 -60.58 -6.10 -21.17
CA ALA A 373 -59.41 -5.35 -20.71
C ALA A 373 -59.70 -4.53 -19.44
N ASP A 374 -60.91 -3.99 -19.29
CA ASP A 374 -61.32 -3.23 -18.10
C ASP A 374 -61.68 -4.11 -16.89
N ALA A 375 -61.95 -5.40 -17.08
CA ALA A 375 -62.34 -6.33 -16.01
C ALA A 375 -61.14 -7.02 -15.32
N GLU A 376 -59.94 -6.99 -15.91
CA GLU A 376 -58.72 -7.58 -15.32
C GLU A 376 -57.85 -6.55 -14.55
N ILE A 377 -58.35 -5.32 -14.36
CA ILE A 377 -57.73 -4.30 -13.51
C ILE A 377 -58.68 -3.92 -12.35
N ILE A 378 -59.09 -4.91 -11.54
CA ILE A 378 -59.44 -4.77 -10.12
C ILE A 378 -58.89 -5.96 -9.35
#